data_AF-A0A4Q5LYP6-F1
#
_entry.id   AF-A0A4Q5LYP6-F1
#
_cell.length_a   1.000
_cell.length_b   1.000
_cell.length_c   1.000
_cell.angle_alpha   90.00
_cell.angle_beta   90.00
_cell.angle_gamma   90.00
#
_symmetry.space_group_name_H-M   'P 1'
#
loop_
_entity.id
_entity.type
_entity.pdbx_description
1 polymer ?
#
loop_
_entity_poly.entity_id
_entity_poly.type
_entity_poly.pdbx_seq_one_letter_code
_entity_poly.pdbx_strand_id
1 'polypeptide(L)'
;MRLIGIFLALSFLGQELFGQALRPSKTQLFKIFKSSINQDSKRSGNLRSDSWLIPNKDSSFYTSDTLYLYDVSNYLNRAEVHNYYIQTKNCCDFVALVFYRKTAFAHVEQNICAARAKVVTNKDFYTIAIVEENNQTIMRILQHNQLIYTFNVIAFDEVSLLKEGRATKRLKLVREKM
;
A
#
# COMPACT_ATOMS: atom_id res chain seq x y z
N MET A 1 -27.47 -38.90 32.92
CA MET A 1 -26.40 -37.88 32.92
C MET A 1 -25.16 -38.35 32.14
N ARG A 2 -25.29 -38.70 30.85
CA ARG A 2 -24.14 -39.06 29.98
C ARG A 2 -24.10 -38.32 28.64
N LEU A 3 -25.12 -37.52 28.34
CA LEU A 3 -25.21 -36.75 27.08
C LEU A 3 -24.73 -35.29 27.18
N ILE A 4 -24.50 -34.77 28.39
CA ILE A 4 -24.11 -33.36 28.59
C ILE A 4 -22.60 -33.14 28.37
N GLY A 5 -21.78 -34.20 28.50
CA GLY A 5 -20.32 -34.10 28.30
C GLY A 5 -19.86 -34.02 26.84
N ILE A 6 -20.68 -34.46 25.88
CA ILE A 6 -20.30 -34.49 24.45
C ILE A 6 -20.51 -33.10 23.81
N PHE A 7 -21.49 -32.33 24.27
CA PHE A 7 -21.75 -30.99 23.74
C PHE A 7 -20.69 -29.94 24.13
N LEU A 8 -20.00 -30.13 25.26
CA LEU A 8 -18.93 -29.24 25.73
C LEU A 8 -17.57 -29.50 25.07
N ALA A 9 -17.37 -30.68 24.47
CA ALA A 9 -16.14 -30.99 23.74
C ALA A 9 -16.14 -30.44 22.29
N LEU A 10 -17.32 -30.20 21.72
CA LEU A 10 -17.47 -29.67 20.36
C LEU A 10 -17.43 -28.14 20.27
N SER A 11 -17.56 -27.42 21.39
CA SER A 11 -17.47 -25.96 21.43
C SER A 11 -16.04 -25.40 21.42
N PHE A 12 -15.01 -26.26 21.51
CA PHE A 12 -13.60 -25.85 21.43
C PHE A 12 -12.96 -25.98 20.04
N LEU A 13 -13.63 -26.61 19.07
CA LEU A 13 -13.12 -26.75 17.69
C LEU A 13 -13.49 -25.57 16.77
N GLY A 14 -14.17 -24.55 17.29
CA GLY A 14 -14.74 -23.46 16.48
C GLY A 14 -13.92 -22.17 16.41
N GLN A 15 -12.72 -22.09 17.00
CA GLN A 15 -12.02 -20.81 17.20
C GLN A 15 -10.60 -20.74 16.62
N GLU A 16 -10.39 -21.16 15.37
CA GLU A 16 -9.15 -20.83 14.64
C GLU A 16 -9.36 -20.35 13.19
N LEU A 17 -10.46 -19.66 12.91
CA LEU A 17 -10.56 -18.81 11.72
C LEU A 17 -10.06 -17.39 12.05
N PHE A 18 -8.85 -17.28 12.60
CA PHE A 18 -8.14 -16.02 12.59
C PHE A 18 -7.62 -15.80 11.16
N GLY A 19 -8.18 -14.79 10.49
CA GLY A 19 -7.80 -14.39 9.14
C GLY A 19 -6.29 -14.20 9.03
N GLN A 20 -5.61 -15.19 8.44
CA GLN A 20 -4.23 -15.04 8.03
C GLN A 20 -4.21 -13.98 6.94
N ALA A 21 -3.46 -12.90 7.15
CA ALA A 21 -3.16 -11.89 6.15
C ALA A 21 -2.69 -12.61 4.88
N LEU A 22 -3.55 -12.64 3.85
CA LEU A 22 -3.27 -13.45 2.68
C LEU A 22 -2.17 -12.78 1.89
N ARG A 23 -1.07 -13.49 1.69
CA ARG A 23 -0.01 -13.03 0.81
C ARG A 23 -0.58 -12.85 -0.60
N PRO A 24 -0.54 -11.64 -1.18
CA PRO A 24 -1.11 -11.43 -2.50
C PRO A 24 -0.23 -12.10 -3.56
N SER A 25 -0.86 -12.81 -4.48
CA SER A 25 -0.24 -13.31 -5.70
C SER A 25 0.13 -12.16 -6.64
N LYS A 26 1.03 -12.45 -7.61
CA LYS A 26 1.39 -11.51 -8.68
C LYS A 26 0.17 -10.94 -9.41
N THR A 27 -0.81 -11.80 -9.71
CA THR A 27 -2.02 -11.40 -10.43
C THR A 27 -2.89 -10.48 -9.58
N GLN A 28 -3.00 -10.73 -8.27
CA GLN A 28 -3.75 -9.87 -7.36
C GLN A 28 -3.10 -8.49 -7.26
N LEU A 29 -1.77 -8.41 -7.12
CA LEU A 29 -1.06 -7.12 -7.07
C LEU A 29 -1.27 -6.28 -8.32
N PHE A 30 -1.19 -6.88 -9.52
CA PHE A 30 -1.48 -6.13 -10.73
C PHE A 30 -2.93 -5.67 -10.83
N LYS A 31 -3.90 -6.44 -10.33
CA LYS A 31 -5.30 -6.01 -10.24
C LYS A 31 -5.44 -4.82 -9.29
N ILE A 32 -4.78 -4.87 -8.13
CA ILE A 32 -4.76 -3.79 -7.13
C ILE A 32 -4.20 -2.51 -7.74
N PHE A 33 -3.00 -2.55 -8.31
CA PHE A 33 -2.37 -1.36 -8.91
C PHE A 33 -3.14 -0.85 -10.11
N LYS A 34 -3.75 -1.73 -10.91
CA LYS A 34 -4.62 -1.30 -12.01
C LYS A 34 -5.88 -0.59 -11.49
N SER A 35 -6.45 -1.05 -10.37
CA SER A 35 -7.66 -0.45 -9.79
C SER A 35 -7.42 0.95 -9.20
N SER A 36 -6.18 1.27 -8.80
CA SER A 36 -5.80 2.62 -8.33
C SER A 36 -5.47 3.59 -9.47
N ILE A 37 -5.53 3.16 -10.73
CA ILE A 37 -5.32 4.05 -11.88
C ILE A 37 -6.63 4.80 -12.15
N ASN A 38 -6.67 6.07 -11.76
CA ASN A 38 -7.82 6.92 -12.04
C ASN A 38 -7.77 7.38 -13.51
N GLN A 39 -8.69 6.88 -14.33
CA GLN A 39 -8.72 7.09 -15.78
C GLN A 39 -9.42 8.39 -16.22
N ASP A 40 -9.98 9.17 -15.28
CA ASP A 40 -10.77 10.35 -15.61
C ASP A 40 -9.95 11.57 -16.06
N SER A 41 -8.61 11.50 -16.00
CA SER A 41 -7.73 12.60 -16.41
C SER A 41 -7.31 12.56 -17.90
N LYS A 42 -8.23 12.25 -18.83
CA LYS A 42 -7.96 12.49 -20.26
C LYS A 42 -7.91 13.98 -20.64
N ARG A 43 -8.18 14.91 -19.71
CA ARG A 43 -8.36 16.36 -20.02
C ARG A 43 -7.51 17.36 -19.25
N SER A 44 -6.61 16.98 -18.34
CA SER A 44 -5.66 17.95 -17.78
C SER A 44 -4.36 17.28 -17.38
N GLY A 45 -3.22 17.92 -17.66
CA GLY A 45 -1.88 17.49 -17.25
C GLY A 45 -1.64 17.43 -15.73
N ASN A 46 -2.70 17.49 -14.92
CA ASN A 46 -2.66 17.22 -13.50
C ASN A 46 -2.94 15.73 -13.29
N LEU A 47 -1.93 14.97 -12.85
CA LEU A 47 -2.10 13.60 -12.37
C LEU A 47 -2.99 13.59 -11.11
N ARG A 48 -4.31 13.62 -11.30
CA ARG A 48 -5.28 13.17 -10.29
C ARG A 48 -5.35 11.64 -10.40
N SER A 49 -4.33 10.94 -9.93
CA SER A 49 -4.41 9.49 -9.69
C SER A 49 -4.44 9.23 -8.20
N ASP A 50 -5.26 8.26 -7.83
CA ASP A 50 -5.30 7.74 -6.47
C ASP A 50 -3.92 7.19 -6.15
N SER A 51 -3.33 7.74 -5.10
CA SER A 51 -1.92 7.55 -4.80
C SER A 51 -1.79 6.58 -3.65
N TRP A 52 -0.88 5.63 -3.78
CA TRP A 52 -0.48 4.84 -2.62
C TRP A 52 0.45 5.71 -1.77
N LEU A 53 0.03 6.02 -0.55
CA LEU A 53 0.78 6.90 0.35
C LEU A 53 1.65 6.11 1.32
N ILE A 54 2.86 6.60 1.51
CA ILE A 54 3.78 6.19 2.58
C ILE A 54 4.07 7.42 3.44
N PRO A 55 3.81 7.38 4.76
CA PRO A 55 4.20 8.45 5.67
C PRO A 55 5.72 8.52 5.79
N ASN A 56 6.28 9.71 5.62
CA ASN A 56 7.70 9.97 5.70
C ASN A 56 8.04 10.61 7.08
N LYS A 57 8.76 9.88 7.94
CA LYS A 57 9.24 10.41 9.23
C LYS A 57 10.65 10.97 9.19
N ASP A 58 11.45 10.60 8.19
CA ASP A 58 12.81 11.10 7.91
C ASP A 58 13.13 10.59 6.49
N SER A 59 13.26 11.46 5.49
CA SER A 59 13.15 11.04 4.08
C SER A 59 14.15 9.96 3.67
N SER A 60 13.62 8.78 3.41
CA SER A 60 13.98 7.91 2.31
C SER A 60 12.86 6.89 2.24
N PHE A 61 12.41 6.48 1.08
CA PHE A 61 11.49 5.35 0.94
C PHE A 61 12.16 4.01 1.38
N TYR A 62 13.26 4.06 2.15
CA TYR A 62 14.33 3.07 2.18
C TYR A 62 14.87 2.65 3.56
N THR A 63 14.83 3.48 4.59
CA THR A 63 15.47 3.15 5.87
C THR A 63 14.72 2.13 6.71
N SER A 64 13.40 1.99 6.55
CA SER A 64 12.65 0.94 7.24
C SER A 64 12.74 -0.38 6.49
N ASP A 65 13.09 -1.44 7.22
CA ASP A 65 13.04 -2.82 6.72
C ASP A 65 11.61 -3.24 6.35
N THR A 66 10.58 -2.54 6.85
CA THR A 66 9.17 -2.78 6.51
C THR A 66 8.47 -1.49 6.06
N LEU A 67 7.79 -1.53 4.92
CA LEU A 67 6.97 -0.44 4.40
C LEU A 67 5.49 -0.81 4.44
N TYR A 68 4.65 0.19 4.73
CA TYR A 68 3.21 0.10 4.64
C TYR A 68 2.73 1.13 3.63
N LEU A 69 2.10 0.66 2.56
CA LEU A 69 1.51 1.52 1.54
C LEU A 69 0.01 1.50 1.73
N TYR A 70 -0.61 2.67 1.70
CA TYR A 70 -2.05 2.82 1.92
C TYR A 70 -2.72 3.38 0.68
N ASP A 71 -3.80 2.73 0.25
CA ASP A 71 -4.60 3.16 -0.89
C ASP A 71 -5.57 4.25 -0.46
N VAL A 72 -5.40 5.46 -0.99
CA VAL A 72 -6.26 6.59 -0.64
C VAL A 72 -7.38 6.83 -1.64
N SER A 73 -7.58 5.92 -2.61
CA SER A 73 -8.60 6.05 -3.66
C SER A 73 -10.03 6.21 -3.13
N ASN A 74 -10.34 5.55 -2.01
CA ASN A 74 -11.69 5.48 -1.48
C ASN A 74 -12.06 6.69 -0.59
N TYR A 75 -11.12 7.62 -0.37
CA TYR A 75 -11.39 8.80 0.43
C TYR A 75 -11.82 9.95 -0.47
N LEU A 76 -13.11 10.29 -0.38
CA LEU A 76 -13.72 11.41 -1.09
C LEU A 76 -13.04 12.75 -0.77
N ASN A 77 -12.36 12.86 0.38
CA ASN A 77 -11.59 14.03 0.75
C ASN A 77 -10.17 13.65 1.16
N ARG A 78 -9.19 14.00 0.32
CA ARG A 78 -7.75 13.83 0.61
C ARG A 78 -7.33 14.49 1.93
N ALA A 79 -8.03 15.55 2.36
CA ALA A 79 -7.79 16.20 3.65
C ALA A 79 -8.12 15.31 4.86
N GLU A 80 -9.07 14.37 4.76
CA GLU A 80 -9.41 13.44 5.86
C GLU A 80 -8.25 12.46 6.11
N VAL A 81 -7.67 11.93 5.03
CA VAL A 81 -6.52 11.03 5.11
C VAL A 81 -5.29 11.75 5.66
N HIS A 82 -5.04 12.96 5.15
CA HIS A 82 -3.99 13.83 5.65
C HIS A 82 -4.16 14.13 7.14
N ASN A 83 -5.36 14.49 7.58
CA ASN A 83 -5.67 14.72 8.99
C ASN A 83 -5.47 13.46 9.84
N TYR A 84 -5.85 12.28 9.36
CA TYR A 84 -5.57 11.04 10.06
C TYR A 84 -4.06 10.86 10.31
N TYR A 85 -3.23 10.99 9.28
CA TYR A 85 -1.79 10.78 9.45
C TYR A 85 -1.09 11.91 10.23
N ILE A 86 -1.53 13.16 10.08
CA ILE A 86 -1.04 14.27 10.90
C ILE A 86 -1.38 14.02 12.37
N GLN A 87 -2.63 13.71 12.68
CA GLN A 87 -3.11 13.59 14.07
C GLN A 87 -2.65 12.31 14.76
N THR A 88 -2.59 11.18 14.05
CA THR A 88 -2.27 9.88 14.66
C THR A 88 -0.80 9.48 14.52
N LYS A 89 -0.08 10.01 13.52
CA LYS A 89 1.30 9.62 13.24
C LYS A 89 2.30 10.77 13.29
N ASN A 90 1.85 12.02 13.47
CA ASN A 90 2.68 13.23 13.41
C ASN A 90 3.54 13.25 12.13
N CYS A 91 2.89 13.09 10.98
CA CYS A 91 3.56 12.95 9.69
C CYS A 91 3.08 14.03 8.71
N CYS A 92 4.00 14.86 8.24
CA CYS A 92 3.73 15.96 7.31
C CYS A 92 4.29 15.70 5.91
N ASP A 93 5.31 14.88 5.79
CA ASP A 93 5.90 14.50 4.52
C ASP A 93 5.36 13.14 4.09
N PHE A 94 5.08 13.00 2.80
CA PHE A 94 4.56 11.79 2.20
C PHE A 94 5.29 11.50 0.91
N VAL A 95 5.47 10.20 0.66
CA VAL A 95 5.73 9.71 -0.69
C VAL A 95 4.45 9.13 -1.25
N ALA A 96 4.04 9.65 -2.40
CA ALA A 96 2.93 9.16 -3.19
C ALA A 96 3.45 8.34 -4.37
N LEU A 97 2.99 7.08 -4.49
CA LEU A 97 3.14 6.28 -5.70
C LEU A 97 1.90 6.44 -6.57
N VAL A 98 2.07 7.12 -7.69
CA VAL A 98 1.00 7.49 -8.60
C VAL A 98 1.04 6.59 -9.83
N PHE A 99 0.22 5.53 -9.82
CA PHE A 99 0.19 4.55 -10.92
C PHE A 99 -0.54 5.11 -12.14
N TYR A 100 0.15 5.16 -13.27
CA TYR A 100 -0.44 5.50 -14.58
C TYR A 100 -0.49 4.28 -15.53
N ARG A 101 0.19 3.19 -15.17
CA ARG A 101 0.04 1.85 -15.77
C ARG A 101 0.15 0.81 -14.66
N LYS A 102 -0.36 -0.41 -14.89
CA LYS A 102 -0.33 -1.50 -13.89
C LYS A 102 1.07 -1.89 -13.38
N THR A 103 2.11 -1.50 -14.13
CA THR A 103 3.53 -1.79 -13.85
C THR A 103 4.38 -0.52 -13.83
N ALA A 104 3.79 0.68 -13.83
CA ALA A 104 4.55 1.93 -13.86
C ALA A 104 3.89 3.03 -13.04
N PHE A 105 4.70 3.76 -12.30
CA PHE A 105 4.25 4.80 -11.39
C PHE A 105 5.22 5.98 -11.35
N ALA A 106 4.70 7.15 -11.01
CA ALA A 106 5.50 8.31 -10.65
C ALA A 106 5.65 8.36 -9.12
N HIS A 107 6.85 8.67 -8.67
CA HIS A 107 7.22 8.89 -7.28
C HIS A 107 7.10 10.38 -6.97
N VAL A 108 6.14 10.76 -6.12
CA VAL A 108 5.86 12.16 -5.83
C VAL A 108 6.01 12.44 -4.35
N GLU A 109 6.97 13.30 -4.00
CA GLU A 109 7.12 13.81 -2.65
C GLU A 109 6.14 14.96 -2.41
N GLN A 110 5.44 14.91 -1.28
CA GLN A 110 4.43 15.88 -0.89
C GLN A 110 4.63 16.27 0.57
N ASN A 111 4.67 17.58 0.85
CA ASN A 111 4.55 18.09 2.21
C ASN A 111 3.15 18.69 2.37
N ILE A 112 2.31 17.98 3.12
CA ILE A 112 0.90 18.33 3.27
C ILE A 112 0.68 19.46 4.27
N CYS A 113 1.62 19.65 5.21
CA CYS A 113 1.55 20.71 6.21
C CYS A 113 1.95 22.09 5.64
N ALA A 114 2.84 22.10 4.64
CA ALA A 114 3.28 23.30 3.93
C ALA A 114 2.59 23.50 2.57
N ALA A 115 1.65 22.62 2.19
CA ALA A 115 0.97 22.60 0.89
C ALA A 115 1.94 22.64 -0.32
N ARG A 116 3.11 22.01 -0.20
CA ARG A 116 4.12 21.95 -1.27
C ARG A 116 4.06 20.58 -1.95
N ALA A 117 3.84 20.59 -3.25
CA ALA A 117 4.02 19.42 -4.11
C ALA A 117 5.30 19.58 -4.93
N LYS A 118 6.13 18.54 -4.98
CA LYS A 118 7.29 18.50 -5.88
C LYS A 118 6.81 18.40 -7.34
N VAL A 119 7.45 19.15 -8.23
CA VAL A 119 7.25 19.00 -9.68
C VAL A 119 7.86 17.67 -10.13
N VAL A 120 7.05 16.83 -10.79
CA VAL A 120 7.47 15.52 -11.30
C VAL A 120 8.41 15.69 -12.49
N THR A 121 9.56 15.05 -12.45
CA THR A 121 10.57 15.03 -13.52
C THR A 121 10.78 13.62 -14.04
N ASN A 122 11.55 13.47 -15.13
CA ASN A 122 11.88 12.15 -15.69
C ASN A 122 12.54 11.19 -14.69
N LYS A 123 13.21 11.72 -13.65
CA LYS A 123 13.83 10.92 -12.58
C LYS A 123 12.83 10.35 -11.59
N ASP A 124 11.58 10.79 -11.64
CA ASP A 124 10.55 10.35 -10.70
C ASP A 124 9.72 9.18 -11.27
N PHE A 125 10.05 8.66 -12.46
CA PHE A 125 9.33 7.56 -13.09
C PHE A 125 10.01 6.21 -12.85
N TYR A 126 9.21 5.24 -12.43
CA TYR A 126 9.65 3.90 -12.06
C TYR A 126 8.75 2.83 -12.67
N THR A 127 9.29 1.63 -12.79
CA THR A 127 8.55 0.42 -13.17
C THR A 127 8.61 -0.63 -12.08
N ILE A 128 7.61 -1.51 -12.07
CA ILE A 128 7.50 -2.63 -11.17
C ILE A 128 7.60 -3.93 -11.97
N ALA A 129 8.50 -4.81 -11.54
CA ALA A 129 8.48 -6.23 -11.91
C ALA A 129 8.06 -7.05 -10.70
N ILE A 130 7.07 -7.93 -10.87
CA ILE A 130 6.61 -8.84 -9.83
C ILE A 130 6.92 -10.27 -10.26
N VAL A 131 7.65 -10.98 -9.42
CA VAL A 131 8.07 -12.37 -9.62
C VAL A 131 7.62 -13.22 -8.44
N GLU A 132 7.42 -14.51 -8.70
CA GLU A 132 7.12 -15.50 -7.67
C GLU A 132 8.33 -16.45 -7.62
N GLU A 133 9.11 -16.39 -6.53
CA GLU A 133 10.35 -17.15 -6.34
C GLU A 133 10.31 -17.78 -4.94
N ASN A 134 10.66 -19.06 -4.79
CA ASN A 134 10.69 -19.75 -3.48
C ASN A 134 9.40 -19.63 -2.64
N ASN A 135 8.22 -19.72 -3.29
CA ASN A 135 6.92 -19.48 -2.66
C ASN A 135 6.75 -18.04 -2.10
N GLN A 136 7.49 -17.10 -2.69
CA GLN A 136 7.47 -15.69 -2.34
C GLN A 136 7.13 -14.80 -3.52
N THR A 137 6.07 -14.00 -3.41
CA THR A 137 5.84 -12.80 -4.22
C THR A 137 6.87 -11.71 -3.92
N ILE A 138 7.77 -11.46 -4.86
CA ILE A 138 8.80 -10.43 -4.79
C ILE A 138 8.43 -9.30 -5.75
N MET A 139 8.51 -8.06 -5.26
CA MET A 139 8.31 -6.84 -6.02
C MET A 139 9.64 -6.12 -6.19
N ARG A 140 10.10 -6.00 -7.44
CA ARG A 140 11.29 -5.24 -7.84
C ARG A 140 10.88 -3.89 -8.39
N ILE A 141 11.51 -2.83 -7.91
CA ILE A 141 11.37 -1.47 -8.41
C ILE A 141 12.56 -1.15 -9.30
N LEU A 142 12.28 -0.72 -10.52
CA LEU A 142 13.29 -0.37 -11.50
C LEU A 142 13.15 1.09 -11.94
N GLN A 143 14.26 1.70 -12.29
CA GLN A 143 14.32 3.01 -12.94
C GLN A 143 15.21 2.87 -14.17
N HIS A 144 14.71 3.24 -15.35
CA HIS A 144 15.43 3.05 -16.63
C HIS A 144 16.02 1.62 -16.78
N ASN A 145 15.24 0.60 -16.40
CA ASN A 145 15.62 -0.82 -16.36
C ASN A 145 16.74 -1.21 -15.36
N GLN A 146 17.23 -0.28 -14.55
CA GLN A 146 18.14 -0.59 -13.46
C GLN A 146 17.34 -0.97 -12.21
N LEU A 147 17.69 -2.10 -11.59
CA LEU A 147 17.10 -2.51 -10.33
C LEU A 147 17.53 -1.52 -9.25
N ILE A 148 16.56 -0.89 -8.60
CA ILE A 148 16.84 0.01 -7.49
C ILE A 148 16.51 -0.68 -6.16
N TYR A 149 15.38 -1.40 -6.08
CA TYR A 149 14.94 -2.03 -4.84
C TYR A 149 14.24 -3.35 -5.06
N THR A 150 14.43 -4.25 -4.09
CA THR A 150 13.72 -5.52 -4.00
C THR A 150 12.94 -5.57 -2.70
N PHE A 151 11.67 -5.99 -2.81
CA PHE A 151 10.75 -6.11 -1.69
C PHE A 151 10.08 -7.47 -1.69
N ASN A 152 10.08 -8.10 -0.54
CA ASN A 152 9.23 -9.23 -0.24
C ASN A 152 7.82 -8.71 0.08
N VAL A 153 6.81 -9.13 -0.69
CA VAL A 153 5.41 -8.74 -0.44
C VAL A 153 4.81 -9.70 0.57
N ILE A 154 4.53 -9.19 1.77
CA ILE A 154 4.15 -10.04 2.92
C ILE A 154 2.63 -10.13 3.06
N ALA A 155 1.93 -9.00 2.94
CA ALA A 155 0.50 -8.96 3.21
C ALA A 155 -0.21 -7.87 2.39
N PHE A 156 -1.48 -8.13 2.11
CA PHE A 156 -2.42 -7.16 1.59
C PHE A 156 -3.72 -7.28 2.37
N ASP A 157 -4.04 -6.24 3.13
CA ASP A 157 -5.16 -6.26 4.07
C ASP A 157 -6.05 -5.03 3.88
N GLU A 158 -7.30 -5.13 4.29
CA GLU A 158 -8.15 -3.96 4.50
C GLU A 158 -8.06 -3.52 5.96
N VAL A 159 -7.76 -2.25 6.20
CA VAL A 159 -7.60 -1.67 7.54
C VAL A 159 -8.49 -0.45 7.71
N SER A 160 -9.12 -0.31 8.86
CA SER A 160 -9.90 0.89 9.19
C SER A 160 -8.96 1.95 9.76
N LEU A 161 -8.71 3.04 9.02
CA LEU A 161 -7.92 4.17 9.52
C LEU A 161 -8.81 5.15 10.31
N LEU A 162 -10.05 5.36 9.89
CA LEU A 162 -10.95 6.32 10.52
C LEU A 162 -11.91 5.64 11.50
N LYS A 163 -12.34 6.40 12.52
CA LYS A 163 -13.36 5.95 13.50
C LYS A 163 -14.70 5.57 12.84
N GLU A 164 -14.97 6.08 11.64
CA GLU A 164 -16.23 5.82 10.91
C GLU A 164 -16.25 4.52 10.09
N GLY A 165 -15.31 3.60 10.32
CA GLY A 165 -15.38 2.25 9.75
C GLY A 165 -15.10 2.14 8.25
N ARG A 166 -14.61 3.20 7.60
CA ARG A 166 -14.13 3.11 6.20
C ARG A 166 -12.79 2.38 6.14
N ALA A 167 -12.80 1.23 5.48
CA ALA A 167 -11.60 0.44 5.25
C ALA A 167 -10.77 1.00 4.08
N THR A 168 -9.46 1.08 4.26
CA THR A 168 -8.47 1.31 3.20
C THR A 168 -7.68 0.04 2.95
N LYS A 169 -7.18 -0.12 1.73
CA LYS A 169 -6.25 -1.20 1.40
C LYS A 169 -4.86 -0.84 1.88
N ARG A 170 -4.18 -1.79 2.51
CA ARG A 170 -2.81 -1.66 2.98
C ARG A 170 -1.96 -2.78 2.41
N LEU A 171 -0.89 -2.41 1.71
CA LEU A 171 0.15 -3.33 1.26
C LEU A 171 1.33 -3.27 2.23
N LYS A 172 1.76 -4.43 2.74
CA LYS A 172 2.93 -4.57 3.61
C LYS A 172 4.09 -5.17 2.82
N LEU A 173 5.21 -4.46 2.77
CA LEU A 173 6.43 -4.86 2.08
C LEU A 173 7.58 -4.98 3.07
N VAL A 174 8.49 -5.92 2.85
CA VAL A 174 9.76 -6.03 3.58
C VAL A 174 10.90 -5.88 2.59
N ARG A 175 11.86 -5.00 2.89
CA ARG A 175 13.04 -4.79 2.04
C ARG A 175 13.97 -5.98 2.13
N GLU A 176 14.46 -6.44 0.99
CA GLU A 176 15.59 -7.35 0.94
C GLU A 176 16.90 -6.54 0.96
N LYS A 177 17.77 -6.84 1.91
CA LYS A 177 19.12 -6.26 1.96
C LYS A 177 19.94 -6.99 0.90
N MET A 178 20.44 -6.25 -0.08
CA MET A 178 21.40 -6.76 -1.08
C MET A 178 22.80 -6.77 -0.50
#